data_AF-A0A956HKH2-F1
#
_entry.id   AF-A0A956HKH2-F1
#
_cell.length_a   1.000
_cell.length_b   1.000
_cell.length_c   1.000
_cell.angle_alpha   90.00
_cell.angle_beta   90.00
_cell.angle_gamma   90.00
#
_symmetry.space_group_name_H-M   'P 1'
#
loop_
_entity.id
_entity.type
_entity.pdbx_description
1 polymer ?
#
loop_
_entity_poly.entity_id
_entity_poly.type
_entity_poly.pdbx_seq_one_letter_code
_entity_poly.pdbx_strand_id
1 'polypeptide(L)'
;MGRPRSAPEMSQETAASIYLDRWRPRASWASHLAPAVRALATSQALEDVLPALRRAAMMLGDAGAAPLCLFVCLYGQRLLPADALDRRLASHRDLCLLDLGLARAPGESVAIAALGDDDCMDRDGDALARWLAFELTPFAGSLADAARFAVRLAAIRTGLYVGAPPTSVVDVLDDSRWTLAG
;
A
#
# COMPACT_ATOMS: atom_id res chain seq x y z
N MET A 1 15.84 0.91 -31.33
CA MET A 1 14.85 1.98 -31.08
C MET A 1 13.62 1.34 -30.46
N GLY A 2 13.48 1.39 -29.13
CA GLY A 2 12.28 0.90 -28.44
C GLY A 2 11.14 1.91 -28.60
N ARG A 3 9.93 1.44 -28.93
CA ARG A 3 8.75 2.31 -28.93
C ARG A 3 8.55 2.89 -27.53
N PRO A 4 8.22 4.17 -27.38
CA PRO A 4 7.79 4.70 -26.09
C PRO A 4 6.56 3.89 -25.63
N ARG A 5 6.65 3.27 -24.45
CA ARG A 5 5.45 2.73 -23.79
C ARG A 5 4.56 3.93 -23.49
N SER A 6 3.40 3.97 -24.13
CA SER A 6 2.34 4.93 -23.85
C SER A 6 2.06 4.96 -22.34
N ALA A 7 1.72 6.13 -21.80
CA ALA A 7 1.25 6.25 -20.43
C ALA A 7 0.14 5.22 -20.19
N PRO A 8 0.09 4.57 -19.01
CA PRO A 8 -0.94 3.58 -18.73
C PRO A 8 -2.31 4.23 -18.93
N GLU A 9 -3.16 3.62 -19.78
CA GLU A 9 -4.56 3.99 -19.87
C GLU A 9 -5.14 3.83 -18.45
N MET A 10 -5.61 4.94 -17.89
CA MET A 10 -6.23 4.91 -16.57
C MET A 10 -7.46 4.00 -16.63
N SER A 11 -7.41 2.91 -15.87
CA SER A 11 -8.54 2.02 -15.63
C SER A 11 -9.77 2.84 -15.21
N GLN A 12 -10.97 2.43 -15.64
CA GLN A 12 -12.21 3.01 -15.14
C GLN A 12 -12.50 2.60 -13.68
N GLU A 13 -11.84 1.53 -13.21
CA GLU A 13 -11.95 1.01 -11.86
C GLU A 13 -10.73 1.38 -11.02
N THR A 14 -10.96 1.84 -9.80
CA THR A 14 -9.90 2.06 -8.80
C THR A 14 -9.36 0.74 -8.27
N ALA A 15 -8.13 0.75 -7.77
CA ALA A 15 -7.53 -0.38 -7.08
C ALA A 15 -8.43 -0.86 -5.93
N ALA A 16 -9.01 0.05 -5.15
CA ALA A 16 -9.89 -0.31 -4.04
C ALA A 16 -11.05 -1.23 -4.48
N SER A 17 -11.71 -0.93 -5.60
CA SER A 17 -12.76 -1.77 -6.18
C SER A 17 -12.24 -3.14 -6.60
N ILE A 18 -11.11 -3.16 -7.34
CA ILE A 18 -10.51 -4.41 -7.83
C ILE A 18 -10.11 -5.33 -6.67
N TYR A 19 -9.46 -4.78 -5.64
CA TYR A 19 -8.96 -5.55 -4.49
C TYR A 19 -10.11 -5.98 -3.57
N LEU A 20 -11.17 -5.18 -3.40
CA LEU A 20 -12.39 -5.62 -2.70
C LEU A 20 -12.93 -6.90 -3.33
N ASP A 21 -13.09 -6.92 -4.64
CA ASP A 21 -13.75 -8.03 -5.31
C ASP A 21 -12.86 -9.26 -5.41
N ARG A 22 -11.62 -9.08 -5.85
CA ARG A 22 -10.82 -10.18 -6.40
C ARG A 22 -9.66 -10.61 -5.53
N TRP A 23 -9.19 -9.76 -4.63
CA TRP A 23 -7.95 -10.07 -3.90
C TRP A 23 -8.18 -11.02 -2.74
N ARG A 24 -7.40 -12.10 -2.72
CA ARG A 24 -7.49 -13.20 -1.74
C ARG A 24 -6.07 -13.59 -1.31
N PRO A 25 -5.46 -12.89 -0.33
CA PRO A 25 -4.18 -13.30 0.24
C PRO A 25 -4.27 -14.70 0.88
N ARG A 26 -3.13 -15.36 1.04
CA ARG A 26 -3.06 -16.69 1.67
C ARG A 26 -3.41 -16.58 3.16
N ALA A 27 -4.22 -17.51 3.67
CA ALA A 27 -4.63 -17.51 5.08
C ALA A 27 -3.45 -17.59 6.07
N SER A 28 -2.35 -18.26 5.68
CA SER A 28 -1.13 -18.36 6.48
C SER A 28 -0.48 -17.02 6.81
N TRP A 29 -0.88 -15.93 6.14
CA TRP A 29 -0.40 -14.59 6.40
C TRP A 29 -0.93 -13.98 7.69
N ALA A 30 -1.99 -14.53 8.26
CA ALA A 30 -2.60 -14.05 9.49
C ALA A 30 -1.56 -13.90 10.62
N SER A 31 -0.69 -14.89 10.83
CA SER A 31 0.34 -14.85 11.88
C SER A 31 1.37 -13.73 11.67
N HIS A 32 1.68 -13.40 10.41
CA HIS A 32 2.60 -12.33 10.06
C HIS A 32 1.94 -10.96 10.19
N LEU A 33 0.67 -10.84 9.81
CA LEU A 33 -0.06 -9.58 9.80
C LEU A 33 -0.61 -9.19 11.19
N ALA A 34 -0.90 -10.17 12.05
CA ALA A 34 -1.54 -9.94 13.36
C ALA A 34 -0.81 -8.94 14.26
N PRO A 35 0.53 -8.96 14.40
CA PRO A 35 1.23 -7.97 15.20
C PRO A 35 1.08 -6.54 14.63
N ALA A 36 1.09 -6.41 13.29
CA ALA A 36 0.93 -5.11 12.64
C ALA A 36 -0.48 -4.56 12.82
N VAL A 37 -1.50 -5.41 12.65
CA VAL A 37 -2.91 -5.04 12.85
C VAL A 37 -3.17 -4.63 14.30
N ARG A 38 -2.63 -5.39 15.26
CA ARG A 38 -2.76 -5.04 16.69
C ARG A 38 -2.11 -3.70 16.99
N ALA A 39 -0.86 -3.49 16.59
CA ALA A 39 -0.16 -2.23 16.82
C ALA A 39 -0.91 -1.03 16.23
N LEU A 40 -1.40 -1.14 14.98
CA LEU A 40 -2.16 -0.09 14.32
C LEU A 40 -3.55 0.15 14.94
N ALA A 41 -4.12 -0.84 15.63
CA ALA A 41 -5.40 -0.70 16.31
C ALA A 41 -5.27 -0.08 17.71
N THR A 42 -4.11 -0.25 18.37
CA THR A 42 -3.94 0.12 19.79
C THR A 42 -2.98 1.26 20.05
N SER A 43 -2.13 1.63 19.08
CA SER A 43 -1.10 2.66 19.26
C SER A 43 -1.15 3.69 18.14
N GLN A 44 -0.92 4.94 18.53
CA GLN A 44 -0.61 6.04 17.62
C GLN A 44 0.88 6.42 17.67
N ALA A 45 1.66 5.76 18.54
CA ALA A 45 3.07 6.06 18.72
C ALA A 45 3.87 5.58 17.50
N LEU A 46 4.77 6.45 17.03
CA LEU A 46 5.49 6.27 15.78
C LEU A 46 6.35 4.99 15.81
N GLU A 47 6.94 4.70 16.97
CA GLU A 47 7.76 3.53 17.26
C GLU A 47 7.03 2.19 17.09
N ASP A 48 5.71 2.17 17.29
CA ASP A 48 4.87 0.98 17.11
C ASP A 48 4.29 0.91 15.69
N VAL A 49 3.85 2.06 15.17
CA VAL A 49 3.15 2.18 13.89
C VAL A 49 4.10 1.90 12.72
N LEU A 50 5.32 2.43 12.70
CA LEU A 50 6.25 2.24 11.57
C LEU A 50 6.63 0.77 11.35
N PRO A 51 7.05 0.00 12.36
CA PRO A 51 7.30 -1.43 12.20
C PRO A 51 6.08 -2.19 11.66
N ALA A 52 4.88 -1.83 12.09
CA ALA A 52 3.64 -2.41 11.59
C ALA A 52 3.42 -2.10 10.10
N LEU A 53 3.60 -0.84 9.69
CA LEU A 53 3.47 -0.42 8.28
C LEU A 53 4.52 -1.08 7.39
N ARG A 54 5.78 -1.18 7.84
CA ARG A 54 6.84 -1.92 7.11
C ARG A 54 6.44 -3.37 6.86
N ARG A 55 5.89 -4.02 7.88
CA ARG A 55 5.44 -5.42 7.76
C ARG A 55 4.25 -5.54 6.82
N ALA A 56 3.27 -4.64 6.91
CA ALA A 56 2.14 -4.62 5.99
C ALA A 56 2.60 -4.39 4.53
N ALA A 57 3.50 -3.44 4.29
CA ALA A 57 4.06 -3.16 2.97
C ALA A 57 4.74 -4.38 2.36
N MET A 58 5.60 -5.07 3.14
CA MET A 58 6.24 -6.32 2.71
C MET A 58 5.21 -7.36 2.27
N MET A 59 4.21 -7.63 3.11
CA MET A 59 3.17 -8.63 2.79
C MET A 59 2.36 -8.23 1.56
N LEU A 60 1.95 -6.97 1.44
CA LEU A 60 1.19 -6.49 0.28
C LEU A 60 2.02 -6.55 -1.00
N GLY A 61 3.30 -6.20 -0.94
CA GLY A 61 4.26 -6.32 -2.05
C GLY A 61 4.40 -7.77 -2.52
N ASP A 62 4.61 -8.71 -1.59
CA ASP A 62 4.70 -10.15 -1.91
C ASP A 62 3.41 -10.71 -2.52
N ALA A 63 2.27 -10.03 -2.31
CA ALA A 63 0.96 -10.41 -2.85
C ALA A 63 0.73 -9.90 -4.27
N GLY A 64 1.65 -9.11 -4.84
CA GLY A 64 1.41 -8.35 -6.05
C GLY A 64 0.33 -7.27 -5.87
N ALA A 65 0.11 -6.80 -4.64
CA ALA A 65 -0.87 -5.76 -4.34
C ALA A 65 -0.25 -4.36 -4.41
N ALA A 66 0.42 -4.04 -5.53
CA ALA A 66 1.26 -2.84 -5.67
C ALA A 66 0.53 -1.52 -5.30
N PRO A 67 -0.72 -1.24 -5.73
CA PRO A 67 -1.46 -0.05 -5.28
C PRO A 67 -1.64 0.03 -3.77
N LEU A 68 -2.06 -1.07 -3.14
CA LEU A 68 -2.29 -1.13 -1.70
C LEU A 68 -0.98 -0.96 -0.92
N CYS A 69 0.08 -1.62 -1.40
CA CYS A 69 1.42 -1.46 -0.84
C CYS A 69 1.91 -0.01 -0.95
N LEU A 70 1.69 0.64 -2.10
CA LEU A 70 2.09 2.02 -2.32
C LEU A 70 1.38 2.98 -1.35
N PHE A 71 0.08 2.81 -1.08
CA PHE A 71 -0.63 3.62 -0.08
C PHE A 71 0.02 3.51 1.30
N VAL A 72 0.32 2.28 1.73
CA VAL A 72 0.99 2.01 3.03
C VAL A 72 2.38 2.65 3.08
N CYS A 73 3.16 2.54 2.01
CA CYS A 73 4.51 3.11 1.96
C CYS A 73 4.49 4.63 1.99
N LEU A 74 3.64 5.27 1.17
CA LEU A 74 3.51 6.73 1.13
C LEU A 74 2.98 7.28 2.46
N TYR A 75 2.00 6.61 3.07
CA TYR A 75 1.49 7.01 4.38
C TYR A 75 2.57 6.88 5.46
N GLY A 76 3.29 5.76 5.51
CA GLY A 76 4.34 5.54 6.51
C GLY A 76 5.49 6.56 6.41
N GLN A 77 5.89 6.95 5.19
CA GLN A 77 6.88 8.02 5.02
C GLN A 77 6.35 9.38 5.47
N ARG A 78 5.06 9.66 5.27
CA ARG A 78 4.44 10.93 5.72
C ARG A 78 4.39 11.08 7.24
N LEU A 79 4.50 9.98 8.00
CA LEU A 79 4.54 10.02 9.46
C LEU A 79 5.92 10.41 10.03
N LEU A 80 6.96 10.35 9.21
CA LEU A 80 8.32 10.68 9.63
C LEU A 80 8.56 12.19 9.62
N PRO A 81 9.56 12.67 10.38
CA PRO A 81 10.12 14.01 10.19
C PRO A 81 10.51 14.26 8.72
N ALA A 82 10.45 15.52 8.27
CA ALA A 82 10.61 15.88 6.85
C ALA A 82 11.98 15.48 6.25
N ASP A 83 13.01 15.34 7.07
CA ASP A 83 14.37 14.96 6.72
C ASP A 83 14.70 13.48 7.01
N ALA A 84 13.74 12.74 7.58
CA ALA A 84 13.92 11.34 7.90
C ALA A 84 13.40 10.45 6.77
N LEU A 85 14.12 9.34 6.54
CA LEU A 85 13.76 8.36 5.52
C LEU A 85 13.73 6.96 6.11
N ASP A 86 12.59 6.30 5.98
CA ASP A 86 12.52 4.86 6.22
C ASP A 86 12.97 4.11 4.97
N ARG A 87 14.19 3.56 5.00
CA ARG A 87 14.74 2.84 3.84
C ARG A 87 13.88 1.66 3.40
N ARG A 88 13.26 0.92 4.32
CA ARG A 88 12.44 -0.25 3.95
C ARG A 88 11.16 0.16 3.23
N LEU A 89 10.46 1.18 3.74
CA LEU A 89 9.28 1.72 3.06
C LEU A 89 9.65 2.40 1.74
N ALA A 90 10.80 3.08 1.68
CA ALA A 90 11.31 3.69 0.45
C ALA A 90 11.55 2.63 -0.64
N SER A 91 12.21 1.51 -0.31
CA SER A 91 12.44 0.45 -1.28
C SER A 91 11.14 -0.19 -1.79
N HIS A 92 10.16 -0.44 -0.91
CA HIS A 92 8.85 -0.96 -1.32
C HIS A 92 8.05 0.04 -2.16
N ARG A 93 8.06 1.33 -1.79
CA ARG A 93 7.48 2.42 -2.61
C ARG A 93 8.07 2.35 -4.02
N ASP A 94 9.38 2.24 -4.12
CA ASP A 94 10.07 2.31 -5.40
C ASP A 94 9.74 1.14 -6.32
N LEU A 95 9.64 -0.08 -5.77
CA LEU A 95 9.12 -1.24 -6.50
C LEU A 95 7.68 -1.02 -6.98
N CYS A 96 6.80 -0.51 -6.12
CA CYS A 96 5.41 -0.26 -6.51
C CYS A 96 5.32 0.81 -7.61
N LEU A 97 6.13 1.85 -7.55
CA LEU A 97 6.16 2.88 -8.59
C LEU A 97 6.60 2.30 -9.94
N LEU A 98 7.58 1.41 -9.96
CA LEU A 98 7.99 0.69 -11.18
C LEU A 98 6.88 -0.23 -11.70
N ASP A 99 6.27 -1.04 -10.83
CA ASP A 99 5.20 -1.98 -11.18
C ASP A 99 3.96 -1.28 -11.75
N LEU A 100 3.65 -0.08 -11.24
CA LEU A 100 2.53 0.75 -11.68
C LEU A 100 2.87 1.63 -12.90
N GLY A 101 4.12 1.61 -13.37
CA GLY A 101 4.58 2.46 -14.47
C GLY A 101 4.64 3.95 -14.13
N LEU A 102 4.73 4.28 -12.84
CA LEU A 102 4.85 5.65 -12.30
C LEU A 102 6.31 6.08 -12.11
N ALA A 103 7.25 5.15 -12.30
CA ALA A 103 8.67 5.42 -12.36
C ALA A 103 9.33 4.56 -13.45
N ARG A 104 10.55 4.92 -13.82
CA ARG A 104 11.38 4.17 -14.78
C ARG A 104 12.77 3.96 -14.21
N ALA A 105 13.34 2.80 -14.47
CA ALA A 105 14.75 2.58 -14.23
C ALA A 105 15.57 3.55 -15.12
N PRO A 106 16.70 4.10 -14.64
CA PRO A 106 17.58 4.96 -15.45
C PRO A 106 18.27 4.18 -16.60
N GLY A 107 18.18 2.84 -16.58
CA GLY A 107 18.68 1.92 -17.59
C GLY A 107 17.73 0.72 -17.78
N GLU A 108 18.28 -0.47 -18.04
CA GLU A 108 17.47 -1.69 -18.26
C GLU A 108 16.89 -2.28 -16.97
N SER A 109 17.55 -2.05 -15.82
CA SER A 109 17.11 -2.55 -14.51
C SER A 109 17.62 -1.66 -13.38
N VAL A 110 16.96 -1.72 -12.22
CA VAL A 110 17.42 -1.11 -10.96
C VAL A 110 17.96 -2.22 -10.07
N ALA A 111 19.15 -2.04 -9.51
CA ALA A 111 19.68 -2.95 -8.51
C ALA A 111 18.81 -2.90 -7.24
N ILE A 112 18.38 -4.06 -6.72
CA ILE A 112 17.54 -4.14 -5.51
C ILE A 112 18.16 -3.37 -4.35
N ALA A 113 19.49 -3.42 -4.19
CA ALA A 113 20.21 -2.73 -3.13
C ALA A 113 20.18 -1.20 -3.23
N ALA A 114 19.88 -0.64 -4.41
CA ALA A 114 19.78 0.81 -4.62
C ALA A 114 18.35 1.35 -4.40
N LEU A 115 17.35 0.47 -4.25
CA LEU A 115 15.97 0.89 -4.04
C LEU A 115 15.83 1.70 -2.76
N GLY A 116 15.15 2.84 -2.87
CA GLY A 116 14.99 3.79 -1.77
C GLY A 116 16.08 4.87 -1.74
N ASP A 117 17.11 4.82 -2.59
CA ASP A 117 17.98 5.97 -2.88
C ASP A 117 17.23 7.00 -3.75
N ASP A 118 17.65 8.26 -3.68
CA ASP A 118 16.97 9.35 -4.40
C ASP A 118 17.12 9.22 -5.91
N ASP A 119 18.30 8.80 -6.38
CA ASP A 119 18.66 8.73 -7.80
C ASP A 119 18.52 7.31 -8.39
N CYS A 120 17.91 6.37 -7.68
CA CYS A 120 17.84 4.98 -8.17
C CYS A 120 16.88 4.79 -9.35
N MET A 121 15.99 5.75 -9.60
CA MET A 121 15.01 5.71 -10.69
C MET A 121 14.44 7.11 -11.01
N ASP A 122 13.98 7.25 -12.25
CA ASP A 122 13.30 8.44 -12.73
C ASP A 122 11.82 8.38 -12.33
N ARG A 123 11.44 9.19 -11.34
CA ARG A 123 10.06 9.29 -10.83
C ARG A 123 9.26 10.31 -11.66
N ASP A 124 8.11 9.90 -12.20
CA ASP A 124 7.18 10.84 -12.85
C ASP A 124 6.22 11.39 -11.79
N GLY A 125 6.59 12.53 -11.19
CA GLY A 125 5.82 13.16 -10.12
C GLY A 125 4.40 13.55 -10.54
N ASP A 126 4.22 14.00 -11.78
CA ASP A 126 2.91 14.39 -12.30
C ASP A 126 2.03 13.17 -12.57
N ALA A 127 2.60 12.08 -13.08
CA ALA A 127 1.87 10.81 -13.21
C ALA A 127 1.47 10.25 -11.85
N LEU A 128 2.35 10.29 -10.86
CA LEU A 128 2.03 9.88 -9.48
C LEU A 128 0.90 10.75 -8.90
N ALA A 129 0.95 12.06 -9.08
CA ALA A 129 -0.08 12.97 -8.59
C ALA A 129 -1.45 12.69 -9.22
N ARG A 130 -1.50 12.48 -10.55
CA ARG A 130 -2.74 12.09 -11.25
C ARG A 130 -3.27 10.74 -10.79
N TRP A 131 -2.37 9.76 -10.64
CA TRP A 131 -2.71 8.43 -10.15
C TRP A 131 -3.30 8.49 -8.74
N LEU A 132 -2.65 9.21 -7.81
CA LEU A 132 -3.15 9.41 -6.45
C LEU A 132 -4.50 10.13 -6.43
N ALA A 133 -4.68 11.18 -7.24
CA ALA A 133 -5.95 11.90 -7.31
C ALA A 133 -7.11 10.98 -7.72
N PHE A 134 -6.88 10.09 -8.68
CA PHE A 134 -7.86 9.09 -9.09
C PHE A 134 -8.08 8.03 -8.02
N GLU A 135 -7.01 7.36 -7.59
CA GLU A 135 -7.07 6.20 -6.68
C GLU A 135 -7.53 6.54 -5.27
N LEU A 136 -7.32 7.77 -4.81
CA LEU A 136 -7.78 8.23 -3.50
C LEU A 136 -9.24 8.70 -3.50
N THR A 137 -9.92 8.72 -4.65
CA THR A 137 -11.34 9.14 -4.74
C THR A 137 -12.26 8.36 -3.78
N PRO A 138 -12.18 7.02 -3.66
CA PRO A 138 -13.01 6.25 -2.72
C PRO A 138 -12.74 6.57 -1.24
N PHE A 139 -11.64 7.25 -0.96
CA PHE A 139 -11.17 7.64 0.37
C PHE A 139 -11.27 9.15 0.59
N ALA A 140 -12.03 9.87 -0.24
CA ALA A 140 -12.15 11.34 -0.19
C ALA A 140 -10.78 12.07 -0.22
N GLY A 141 -9.78 11.51 -0.91
CA GLY A 141 -8.42 12.06 -0.97
C GLY A 141 -7.52 11.70 0.22
N SER A 142 -8.01 10.92 1.20
CA SER A 142 -7.27 10.56 2.41
C SER A 142 -6.32 9.38 2.17
N LEU A 143 -5.02 9.68 2.11
CA LEU A 143 -3.97 8.67 2.05
C LEU A 143 -3.94 7.79 3.31
N ALA A 144 -4.26 8.37 4.48
CA ALA A 144 -4.33 7.63 5.74
C ALA A 144 -5.43 6.56 5.70
N ASP A 145 -6.61 6.90 5.18
CA ASP A 145 -7.72 5.96 5.05
C ASP A 145 -7.43 4.90 3.98
N ALA A 146 -6.76 5.25 2.89
CA ALA A 146 -6.32 4.27 1.89
C ALA A 146 -5.31 3.25 2.47
N ALA A 147 -4.34 3.72 3.25
CA ALA A 147 -3.40 2.84 3.95
C ALA A 147 -4.11 1.97 5.00
N ARG A 148 -5.04 2.54 5.78
CA ARG A 148 -5.85 1.80 6.74
C ARG A 148 -6.70 0.73 6.04
N PHE A 149 -7.34 1.08 4.94
CA PHE A 149 -8.11 0.15 4.12
C PHE A 149 -7.24 -1.02 3.64
N ALA A 150 -6.04 -0.75 3.12
CA ALA A 150 -5.11 -1.78 2.66
C ALA A 150 -4.79 -2.81 3.77
N VAL A 151 -4.44 -2.32 4.96
CA VAL A 151 -4.13 -3.18 6.12
C VAL A 151 -5.37 -3.94 6.60
N ARG A 152 -6.52 -3.27 6.72
CA ARG A 152 -7.76 -3.90 7.21
C ARG A 152 -8.31 -4.92 6.24
N LEU A 153 -8.32 -4.63 4.95
CA LEU A 153 -8.74 -5.58 3.93
C LEU A 153 -7.86 -6.84 3.99
N ALA A 154 -6.55 -6.68 4.13
CA ALA A 154 -5.64 -7.81 4.31
C ALA A 154 -6.03 -8.62 5.56
N ALA A 155 -6.25 -7.96 6.68
CA ALA A 155 -6.61 -8.58 7.94
C ALA A 155 -7.95 -9.34 7.88
N ILE A 156 -8.98 -8.74 7.26
CA ILE A 156 -10.28 -9.38 7.01
C ILE A 156 -10.10 -10.63 6.15
N ARG A 157 -9.34 -10.51 5.04
CA ARG A 157 -9.15 -11.62 4.10
C ARG A 157 -8.30 -12.75 4.66
N THR A 158 -7.43 -12.47 5.62
CA THR A 158 -6.66 -13.50 6.34
C THR A 158 -7.40 -14.05 7.57
N GLY A 159 -8.61 -13.58 7.85
CA GLY A 159 -9.41 -14.05 9.00
C GLY A 159 -9.00 -13.48 10.36
N LEU A 160 -8.20 -12.41 10.39
CA LEU A 160 -7.84 -11.70 11.63
C LEU A 160 -8.98 -10.81 12.13
N TYR A 161 -9.83 -10.32 11.22
CA TYR A 161 -11.09 -9.68 11.57
C TYR A 161 -12.25 -10.60 11.22
N VAL A 162 -13.17 -10.74 12.18
CA VAL A 162 -14.42 -11.48 12.03
C VAL A 162 -15.55 -10.49 11.84
N GLY A 163 -16.37 -10.71 10.81
CA GLY A 163 -17.51 -9.88 10.44
C GLY A 163 -18.16 -10.38 9.15
N ALA A 164 -19.23 -9.71 8.73
CA ALA A 164 -19.85 -9.99 7.43
C ALA A 164 -18.87 -9.64 6.28
N PRO A 165 -18.90 -10.35 5.12
CA PRO A 165 -18.04 -10.03 3.99
C PRO A 165 -18.14 -8.55 3.60
N PRO A 166 -17.00 -7.84 3.40
CA PRO A 166 -17.04 -6.44 3.02
C PRO A 166 -17.52 -6.30 1.57
N THR A 167 -18.43 -5.35 1.34
CA THR A 167 -18.98 -5.03 0.01
C THR A 167 -18.55 -3.65 -0.51
N SER A 168 -17.91 -2.85 0.34
CA SER A 168 -17.49 -1.48 0.01
C SER A 168 -16.24 -1.06 0.79
N VAL A 169 -15.63 0.06 0.41
CA VAL A 169 -14.55 0.69 1.18
C VAL A 169 -15.04 1.10 2.56
N VAL A 170 -16.26 1.66 2.64
CA VAL A 170 -16.89 2.08 3.89
C VAL A 170 -17.03 0.89 4.84
N ASP A 171 -17.45 -0.27 4.33
CA ASP A 171 -17.57 -1.50 5.14
C ASP A 171 -16.23 -1.86 5.80
N VAL A 172 -15.13 -1.80 5.06
CA VAL A 172 -13.79 -2.15 5.56
C VAL A 172 -13.31 -1.13 6.60
N LEU A 173 -13.66 0.15 6.43
CA LEU A 173 -13.21 1.23 7.32
C LEU A 173 -14.08 1.41 8.57
N ASP A 174 -15.32 0.92 8.58
CA ASP A 174 -16.21 0.97 9.74
C ASP A 174 -15.75 0.04 10.87
N ASP A 175 -15.23 0.62 11.97
CA ASP A 175 -14.76 -0.13 13.14
C ASP A 175 -15.84 -0.96 13.82
N SER A 176 -17.09 -0.55 13.77
CA SER A 176 -18.19 -1.22 14.46
C SER A 176 -18.52 -2.59 13.86
N ARG A 177 -18.05 -2.88 12.65
CA ARG A 177 -18.33 -4.12 11.91
C ARG A 177 -17.35 -5.25 12.16
N TRP A 178 -16.22 -4.96 12.80
CA TRP A 178 -15.11 -5.90 12.86
C TRP A 178 -14.67 -6.18 14.29
N THR A 179 -14.64 -7.45 14.64
CA THR A 179 -14.03 -7.92 15.89
C THR A 179 -12.70 -8.58 15.56
N LEU A 180 -11.63 -8.17 16.24
CA LEU A 180 -10.33 -8.82 16.08
C LEU A 180 -10.41 -10.23 16.66
N ALA A 181 -10.01 -11.24 15.89
CA ALA A 181 -9.91 -12.61 16.36
C ALA A 181 -8.84 -12.69 17.47
N GLY A 182 -9.21 -13.33 18.58
CA GLY A 182 -8.35 -13.56 19.75
C GLY A 182 -7.19 -14.50 19.45
#